data_AF-A0A2A2SDF3-F1
#
_entry.id   AF-A0A2A2SDF3-F1
#
_cell.length_a   1.000
_cell.length_b   1.000
_cell.length_c   1.000
_cell.angle_alpha   90.00
_cell.angle_beta   90.00
_cell.angle_gamma   90.00
#
_symmetry.space_group_name_H-M   'P 1'
#
loop_
_entity.id
_entity.type
_entity.pdbx_description
1 polymer ?
#
loop_
_entity_poly.entity_id
_entity_poly.type
_entity_poly.pdbx_seq_one_letter_code
_entity_poly.pdbx_strand_id
1 'polypeptide(L)'
;MATAQPITRDLTPRDWLEAGQALLKRGGLKALKLRPLADELRVSTGSFYHHFPDFDAYQGRLAGYFADQQITDLLAAVSRAERDPVGRIRLLSALVVRNDLARLSLAMRAWGESDARAKAAVDRHDEVVLGFLADCLRQAGFPEREAGLRAYALVAVGLSRIHAPSLREGFVDGMLDLLCRP
;
A
#
# COMPACT_ATOMS: atom_id res chain seq x y z
N MET A 1 15.31 39.09 -18.95
CA MET A 1 14.55 38.35 -17.92
C MET A 1 13.69 37.33 -18.64
N ALA A 2 14.06 36.05 -18.59
CA ALA A 2 13.28 34.99 -19.23
C ALA A 2 12.14 34.56 -18.29
N THR A 3 10.91 34.86 -18.67
CA THR A 3 9.71 34.31 -18.02
C THR A 3 9.64 32.82 -18.33
N ALA A 4 9.89 31.99 -17.32
CA ALA A 4 9.58 30.57 -17.38
C ALA A 4 8.06 30.41 -17.46
N GLN A 5 7.57 29.85 -18.57
CA GLN A 5 6.18 29.40 -18.67
C GLN A 5 5.92 28.30 -17.63
N PRO A 6 4.80 28.34 -16.89
CA PRO A 6 4.44 27.23 -16.03
C PRO A 6 4.09 26.05 -16.93
N ILE A 7 4.88 24.98 -16.85
CA ILE A 7 4.49 23.69 -17.42
C ILE A 7 3.24 23.28 -16.64
N THR A 8 2.05 23.44 -17.24
CA THR A 8 0.83 22.82 -16.74
C THR A 8 1.04 21.32 -16.86
N ARG A 9 1.44 20.70 -15.75
CA ARG A 9 1.51 19.26 -15.64
C ARG A 9 0.06 18.77 -15.66
N ASP A 10 -0.36 18.16 -16.76
CA ASP A 10 -1.67 17.52 -16.84
C ASP A 10 -1.71 16.39 -15.81
N LEU A 11 -2.39 16.65 -14.70
CA LEU A 11 -2.58 15.66 -13.65
C LEU A 11 -3.48 14.54 -14.19
N THR A 12 -3.14 13.32 -13.83
CA THR A 12 -3.97 12.15 -14.07
C THR A 12 -4.80 11.84 -12.83
N PRO A 13 -5.91 11.08 -12.95
CA PRO A 13 -6.62 10.57 -11.77
C PRO A 13 -5.70 9.84 -10.79
N ARG A 14 -4.65 9.16 -11.29
CA ARG A 14 -3.67 8.45 -10.46
C ARG A 14 -2.86 9.39 -9.56
N ASP A 15 -2.44 10.56 -10.07
CA ASP A 15 -1.68 11.54 -9.28
C ASP A 15 -2.49 11.99 -8.04
N TRP A 16 -3.80 12.19 -8.20
CA TRP A 16 -4.70 12.51 -7.10
C TRP A 16 -4.81 11.38 -6.08
N LEU A 17 -4.91 10.12 -6.53
CA LEU A 17 -5.02 8.97 -5.64
C LEU A 17 -3.71 8.76 -4.85
N GLU A 18 -2.55 8.91 -5.49
CA GLU A 18 -1.25 8.84 -4.83
C GLU A 18 -1.05 9.98 -3.81
N ALA A 19 -1.49 11.20 -4.13
CA ALA A 19 -1.54 12.31 -3.16
C ALA A 19 -2.47 12.00 -1.97
N GLY A 20 -3.61 11.36 -2.21
CA GLY A 20 -4.51 10.87 -1.15
C GLY A 20 -3.85 9.90 -0.20
N GLN A 21 -3.14 8.92 -0.74
CA GLN A 21 -2.39 7.97 0.08
C GLN A 21 -1.25 8.64 0.86
N ALA A 22 -0.59 9.64 0.28
CA ALA A 22 0.42 10.43 0.99
C ALA A 22 -0.19 11.19 2.18
N LEU A 23 -1.37 11.79 2.01
CA LEU A 23 -2.10 12.45 3.10
C LEU A 23 -2.55 11.46 4.17
N LEU A 24 -3.09 10.29 3.77
CA LEU A 24 -3.48 9.23 4.69
C LEU A 24 -2.30 8.76 5.54
N LYS A 25 -1.12 8.56 4.93
CA LYS A 25 0.09 8.23 5.66
C LYS A 25 0.45 9.31 6.70
N ARG A 26 0.38 10.59 6.35
CA ARG A 26 0.80 11.68 7.25
C ARG A 26 -0.16 11.97 8.40
N GLY A 27 -1.47 11.89 8.17
CA GLY A 27 -2.46 12.35 9.16
C GLY A 27 -3.76 11.55 9.21
N GLY A 28 -3.77 10.35 8.63
CA GLY A 28 -4.94 9.49 8.57
C GLY A 28 -6.12 10.14 7.85
N LEU A 29 -7.32 9.63 8.12
CA LEU A 29 -8.55 10.08 7.46
C LEU A 29 -8.81 11.58 7.64
N LYS A 30 -8.42 12.19 8.78
CA LYS A 30 -8.63 13.62 9.05
C LYS A 30 -7.86 14.55 8.09
N ALA A 31 -6.73 14.07 7.55
CA ALA A 31 -5.93 14.80 6.58
C ALA A 31 -6.47 14.68 5.14
N LEU A 32 -7.29 13.66 4.85
CA LEU A 32 -7.84 13.42 3.53
C LEU A 32 -8.98 14.39 3.24
N LYS A 33 -8.66 15.55 2.67
CA LYS A 33 -9.61 16.60 2.28
C LYS A 33 -9.20 17.22 0.95
N LEU A 34 -10.17 17.78 0.23
CA LEU A 34 -9.96 18.36 -1.11
C LEU A 34 -8.89 19.46 -1.13
N ARG A 35 -8.94 20.41 -0.19
CA ARG A 35 -7.98 21.51 -0.15
C ARG A 35 -6.53 21.01 0.10
N PRO A 36 -6.25 20.18 1.12
CA PRO A 36 -4.95 19.52 1.26
C PRO A 36 -4.48 18.73 0.04
N LEU A 37 -5.37 18.07 -0.72
CA LEU A 37 -4.98 17.41 -1.98
C LEU A 37 -4.52 18.40 -3.04
N ALA A 38 -5.30 19.46 -3.25
CA ALA A 38 -4.96 20.52 -4.19
C ALA A 38 -3.64 21.20 -3.81
N ASP A 39 -3.42 21.43 -2.51
CA ASP A 39 -2.16 21.97 -1.96
C ASP A 39 -0.97 21.02 -2.20
N GLU A 40 -1.15 19.72 -1.96
CA GLU A 40 -0.13 18.68 -2.21
C GLU A 40 0.30 18.67 -3.68
N LEU A 41 -0.67 18.77 -4.59
CA LEU A 41 -0.47 18.73 -6.04
C LEU A 41 -0.15 20.10 -6.65
N ARG A 42 -0.19 21.17 -5.85
CA ARG A 42 0.05 22.57 -6.26
C ARG A 42 -0.88 23.02 -7.39
N VAL A 43 -2.15 22.65 -7.30
CA VAL A 43 -3.21 23.03 -8.25
C VAL A 43 -4.39 23.64 -7.53
N SER A 44 -5.36 24.16 -8.29
CA SER A 44 -6.62 24.63 -7.71
C SER A 44 -7.54 23.45 -7.36
N THR A 45 -8.47 23.66 -6.44
CA THR A 45 -9.55 22.70 -6.18
C THR A 45 -10.47 22.51 -7.40
N GLY A 46 -10.52 23.48 -8.32
CA GLY A 46 -11.25 23.36 -9.58
C GLY A 46 -10.71 22.23 -10.46
N SER A 47 -9.39 22.03 -10.47
CA SER A 47 -8.73 20.99 -11.27
C SER A 47 -9.15 19.57 -10.87
N PHE A 48 -9.56 19.36 -9.62
CA PHE A 48 -10.05 18.08 -9.13
C PHE A 48 -11.30 17.59 -9.89
N TYR A 49 -12.21 18.53 -10.19
CA TYR A 49 -13.52 18.19 -10.77
C TYR A 49 -13.46 17.74 -12.23
N HIS A 50 -12.31 17.88 -12.90
CA HIS A 50 -12.07 17.24 -14.19
C HIS A 50 -11.84 15.73 -14.09
N HIS A 51 -11.48 15.23 -12.90
CA HIS A 51 -11.15 13.82 -12.67
C HIS A 51 -12.18 13.09 -11.82
N PHE A 52 -12.80 13.78 -10.87
CA PHE A 52 -13.77 13.19 -9.94
C PHE A 52 -14.99 14.11 -9.80
N PRO A 53 -16.22 13.57 -9.88
CA PRO A 53 -17.43 14.40 -9.81
C PRO A 53 -17.61 15.04 -8.43
N ASP A 54 -17.21 14.34 -7.38
CA ASP A 54 -17.25 14.80 -5.99
C ASP A 54 -16.20 14.06 -5.14
N PHE A 55 -16.13 14.45 -3.86
CA PHE A 55 -15.17 13.89 -2.93
C PHE A 55 -15.51 12.45 -2.50
N ASP A 56 -16.79 12.07 -2.52
CA ASP A 56 -17.24 10.74 -2.15
C ASP A 56 -16.83 9.71 -3.23
N ALA A 57 -17.06 10.04 -4.49
CA ALA A 57 -16.60 9.28 -5.64
C ALA A 57 -15.06 9.11 -5.63
N TYR A 58 -14.34 10.17 -5.28
CA TYR A 58 -12.89 10.09 -5.10
C TYR A 58 -12.48 9.16 -3.96
N GLN A 59 -13.14 9.21 -2.80
CA GLN A 59 -12.88 8.29 -1.70
C GLN A 59 -13.13 6.83 -2.11
N GLY A 60 -14.22 6.55 -2.83
CA GLY A 60 -14.46 5.22 -3.40
C GLY A 60 -13.33 4.76 -4.34
N ARG A 61 -12.87 5.64 -5.23
CA ARG A 61 -11.75 5.36 -6.14
C ARG A 61 -10.42 5.18 -5.42
N LEU A 62 -10.18 5.92 -4.34
CA LEU A 62 -8.98 5.80 -3.50
C LEU A 62 -8.93 4.46 -2.77
N ALA A 63 -10.06 4.03 -2.20
CA ALA A 63 -10.18 2.72 -1.57
C ALA A 63 -9.94 1.60 -2.59
N GLY A 64 -10.56 1.67 -3.78
CA GLY A 64 -10.32 0.69 -4.85
C GLY A 64 -8.88 0.68 -5.36
N TYR A 65 -8.25 1.85 -5.51
CA TYR A 65 -6.85 1.95 -5.94
C TYR A 65 -5.88 1.24 -4.99
N PHE A 66 -6.13 1.34 -3.68
CA PHE A 66 -5.36 0.63 -2.66
C PHE A 66 -5.49 -0.89 -2.79
N ALA A 67 -6.70 -1.41 -3.00
CA ALA A 67 -6.98 -2.84 -2.99
C ALA A 67 -6.70 -3.58 -4.31
N ASP A 68 -6.78 -2.87 -5.44
CA ASP A 68 -6.72 -3.49 -6.76
C ASP A 68 -5.43 -3.12 -7.47
N GLN A 69 -5.40 -1.93 -8.07
CA GLN A 69 -4.36 -1.56 -9.02
C GLN A 69 -2.98 -1.45 -8.36
N GLN A 70 -2.88 -0.74 -7.22
CA GLN A 70 -1.58 -0.51 -6.58
C GLN A 70 -0.91 -1.82 -6.13
N ILE A 71 -1.65 -2.66 -5.40
CA ILE A 71 -1.07 -3.88 -4.84
C ILE A 71 -0.80 -4.91 -5.94
N THR A 72 -1.69 -5.05 -6.93
CA THR A 72 -1.50 -5.98 -8.05
C THR A 72 -0.29 -5.59 -8.90
N ASP A 73 -0.13 -4.30 -9.22
CA ASP A 73 1.03 -3.80 -9.98
C ASP A 73 2.34 -4.04 -9.21
N LEU A 74 2.33 -3.81 -7.90
CA LEU A 74 3.48 -4.05 -7.03
C LEU A 74 3.88 -5.53 -7.02
N LEU A 75 2.93 -6.44 -6.77
CA LEU A 75 3.19 -7.88 -6.73
C LEU A 75 3.65 -8.41 -8.08
N ALA A 76 3.04 -7.95 -9.18
CA ALA A 76 3.47 -8.30 -10.52
C ALA A 76 4.90 -7.81 -10.82
N ALA A 77 5.27 -6.61 -10.37
CA ALA A 77 6.63 -6.10 -10.49
C ALA A 77 7.63 -6.94 -9.69
N VAL A 78 7.29 -7.34 -8.45
CA VAL A 78 8.10 -8.24 -7.61
C VAL A 78 8.31 -9.59 -8.31
N SER A 79 7.25 -10.20 -8.83
CA SER A 79 7.34 -11.49 -9.54
C SER A 79 8.19 -11.44 -10.80
N ARG A 80 8.21 -10.30 -11.51
CA ARG A 80 9.07 -10.10 -12.69
C ARG A 80 10.53 -9.87 -12.31
N ALA A 81 10.78 -9.17 -11.20
CA ALA A 81 12.12 -8.81 -10.77
C ALA A 81 12.86 -9.96 -10.07
N GLU A 82 12.13 -10.87 -9.41
CA GLU A 82 12.71 -11.96 -8.63
C GLU A 82 12.04 -13.30 -8.94
N ARG A 83 12.85 -14.33 -9.22
CA ARG A 83 12.40 -15.67 -9.58
C ARG A 83 12.31 -16.59 -8.36
N ASP A 84 13.19 -16.41 -7.37
CA ASP A 84 13.17 -17.20 -6.15
C ASP A 84 11.93 -16.84 -5.29
N PRO A 85 11.09 -17.81 -4.88
CA PRO A 85 9.89 -17.52 -4.11
C PRO A 85 10.16 -16.80 -2.78
N VAL A 86 11.22 -17.18 -2.07
CA VAL A 86 11.59 -16.50 -0.81
C VAL A 86 12.19 -15.13 -1.09
N GLY A 87 12.98 -15.00 -2.16
CA GLY A 87 13.48 -13.74 -2.69
C GLY A 87 12.35 -12.74 -2.96
N ARG A 88 11.23 -13.17 -3.54
CA ARG A 88 10.05 -12.33 -3.77
C ARG A 88 9.47 -11.78 -2.47
N ILE A 89 9.37 -12.62 -1.43
CA ILE A 89 8.89 -12.19 -0.10
C ILE A 89 9.84 -11.13 0.48
N ARG A 90 11.15 -11.35 0.39
CA ARG A 90 12.17 -10.38 0.85
C ARG A 90 12.09 -9.06 0.08
N LEU A 91 11.96 -9.11 -1.24
CA LEU A 91 11.82 -7.94 -2.09
C LEU A 91 10.54 -7.15 -1.77
N LEU A 92 9.40 -7.85 -1.61
CA LEU A 92 8.14 -7.22 -1.21
C LEU A 92 8.28 -6.53 0.15
N SER A 93 8.88 -7.20 1.14
CA SER A 93 9.15 -6.63 2.47
C SER A 93 9.97 -5.34 2.35
N ALA A 94 11.06 -5.34 1.57
CA ALA A 94 11.88 -4.16 1.35
C ALA A 94 11.11 -2.99 0.70
N LEU A 95 10.21 -3.28 -0.25
CA LEU A 95 9.36 -2.27 -0.89
C LEU A 95 8.30 -1.71 0.05
N VAL A 96 7.72 -2.55 0.91
CA VAL A 96 6.78 -2.12 1.97
C VAL A 96 7.44 -1.11 2.90
N VAL A 97 8.70 -1.34 3.28
CA VAL A 97 9.49 -0.41 4.10
C VAL A 97 9.78 0.88 3.35
N ARG A 98 10.37 0.76 2.16
CA ARG A 98 10.84 1.90 1.38
C ARG A 98 9.73 2.91 1.09
N ASN A 99 8.52 2.40 0.83
CA ASN A 99 7.38 3.24 0.44
C ASN A 99 6.41 3.55 1.60
N ASP A 100 6.76 3.14 2.83
CA ASP A 100 5.93 3.29 4.03
C ASP A 100 4.50 2.74 3.86
N LEU A 101 4.39 1.57 3.19
CA LEU A 101 3.10 0.95 2.88
C LEU A 101 2.41 0.39 4.13
N ALA A 102 3.20 0.06 5.16
CA ALA A 102 2.67 -0.36 6.45
C ALA A 102 1.80 0.76 7.06
N ARG A 103 2.31 2.00 7.09
CA ARG A 103 1.55 3.17 7.58
C ARG A 103 0.29 3.43 6.76
N LEU A 104 0.36 3.22 5.44
CA LEU A 104 -0.83 3.32 4.59
C LEU A 104 -1.87 2.26 4.96
N SER A 105 -1.46 0.99 5.12
CA SER A 105 -2.35 -0.10 5.55
C SER A 105 -3.02 0.23 6.90
N LEU A 106 -2.27 0.78 7.86
CA LEU A 106 -2.84 1.21 9.15
C LEU A 106 -3.87 2.33 8.98
N ALA A 107 -3.57 3.35 8.17
CA ALA A 107 -4.51 4.44 7.90
C ALA A 107 -5.79 3.94 7.20
N MET A 108 -5.66 2.99 6.28
CA MET A 108 -6.80 2.35 5.61
C MET A 108 -7.65 1.53 6.58
N ARG A 109 -7.03 0.79 7.51
CA ARG A 109 -7.74 0.05 8.56
C ARG A 109 -8.52 0.98 9.49
N ALA A 110 -7.88 2.05 9.96
CA ALA A 110 -8.55 3.07 10.79
C ALA A 110 -9.71 3.74 10.04
N TRP A 111 -9.56 3.99 8.73
CA TRP A 111 -10.67 4.49 7.91
C TRP A 111 -11.80 3.45 7.81
N GLY A 112 -11.47 2.17 7.63
CA GLY A 112 -12.42 1.06 7.55
C GLY A 112 -13.29 0.86 8.79
N GLU A 113 -12.89 1.38 9.96
CA GLU A 113 -13.74 1.37 11.17
C GLU A 113 -15.03 2.20 10.99
N SER A 114 -15.02 3.17 10.07
CA SER A 114 -16.12 4.11 9.87
C SER A 114 -16.66 4.16 8.43
N ASP A 115 -16.00 3.52 7.47
CA ASP A 115 -16.39 3.54 6.06
C ASP A 115 -16.31 2.14 5.43
N ALA A 116 -17.46 1.65 4.95
CA ALA A 116 -17.59 0.32 4.38
C ALA A 116 -16.73 0.10 3.14
N ARG A 117 -16.44 1.15 2.34
CA ARG A 117 -15.61 1.04 1.14
C ARG A 117 -14.16 0.77 1.51
N ALA A 118 -13.65 1.49 2.51
CA ALA A 118 -12.31 1.31 3.02
C ALA A 118 -12.16 -0.06 3.70
N LYS A 119 -13.18 -0.50 4.45
CA LYS A 119 -13.20 -1.86 5.02
C LYS A 119 -13.10 -2.93 3.94
N ALA A 120 -13.95 -2.88 2.92
CA ALA A 120 -13.93 -3.85 1.83
C ALA A 120 -12.60 -3.83 1.06
N ALA A 121 -12.00 -2.65 0.88
CA ALA A 121 -10.70 -2.50 0.26
C ALA A 121 -9.57 -3.13 1.09
N VAL A 122 -9.59 -2.98 2.42
CA VAL A 122 -8.64 -3.66 3.31
C VAL A 122 -8.78 -5.16 3.24
N ASP A 123 -10.01 -5.68 3.32
CA ASP A 123 -10.28 -7.12 3.28
C ASP A 123 -9.76 -7.73 1.95
N ARG A 124 -9.99 -7.05 0.82
CA ARG A 124 -9.50 -7.48 -0.50
C ARG A 124 -7.99 -7.36 -0.66
N HIS A 125 -7.39 -6.28 -0.17
CA HIS A 125 -5.93 -6.12 -0.15
C HIS A 125 -5.26 -7.25 0.63
N ASP A 126 -5.80 -7.58 1.81
CA ASP A 126 -5.28 -8.66 2.66
C ASP A 126 -5.38 -10.02 1.96
N GLU A 127 -6.51 -10.31 1.30
CA GLU A 127 -6.68 -11.54 0.51
C GLU A 127 -5.61 -11.67 -0.58
N VAL A 128 -5.38 -10.60 -1.35
CA VAL A 128 -4.38 -10.56 -2.43
C VAL A 128 -2.96 -10.79 -1.90
N VAL A 129 -2.59 -10.10 -0.82
CA VAL A 129 -1.26 -10.21 -0.22
C VAL A 129 -1.04 -11.58 0.41
N LEU A 130 -2.02 -12.09 1.17
CA LEU A 130 -1.93 -13.41 1.79
C LEU A 130 -1.82 -14.51 0.74
N GLY A 131 -2.61 -14.45 -0.34
CA GLY A 131 -2.54 -15.39 -1.44
C GLY A 131 -1.15 -15.40 -2.08
N PHE A 132 -0.60 -14.23 -2.39
CA PHE A 132 0.75 -14.11 -2.95
C PHE A 132 1.84 -14.72 -2.04
N LEU A 133 1.79 -14.41 -0.75
CA LEU A 133 2.77 -14.91 0.22
C LEU A 133 2.65 -16.43 0.42
N ALA A 134 1.42 -16.95 0.54
CA ALA A 134 1.17 -18.38 0.65
C ALA A 134 1.66 -19.11 -0.60
N ASP A 135 1.42 -18.56 -1.80
CA ASP A 135 1.89 -19.14 -3.06
C ASP A 135 3.42 -19.19 -3.15
N CYS A 136 4.11 -18.14 -2.68
CA CYS A 136 5.56 -18.14 -2.60
C CYS A 136 6.07 -19.22 -1.62
N LEU A 137 5.44 -19.36 -0.46
CA LEU A 137 5.82 -20.37 0.53
C LEU A 137 5.54 -21.81 0.04
N ARG A 138 4.43 -22.04 -0.66
CA ARG A 138 4.15 -23.35 -1.30
C ARG A 138 5.21 -23.68 -2.34
N GLN A 139 5.61 -22.71 -3.17
CA GLN A 139 6.70 -22.88 -4.14
C GLN A 139 8.06 -23.12 -3.47
N ALA A 140 8.25 -22.64 -2.24
CA ALA A 140 9.43 -22.91 -1.41
C ALA A 140 9.38 -24.29 -0.71
N GLY A 141 8.31 -25.06 -0.87
CA GLY A 141 8.19 -26.44 -0.37
C GLY A 141 7.33 -26.63 0.88
N PHE A 142 6.71 -25.57 1.42
CA PHE A 142 5.83 -25.70 2.58
C PHE A 142 4.47 -26.33 2.21
N PRO A 143 3.91 -27.21 3.06
CA PRO A 143 2.53 -27.68 2.92
C PRO A 143 1.53 -26.52 2.95
N GLU A 144 0.41 -26.65 2.24
CA GLU A 144 -0.61 -25.60 2.09
C GLU A 144 -1.04 -24.94 3.41
N ARG A 145 -1.35 -25.76 4.42
CA ARG A 145 -1.75 -25.27 5.74
C ARG A 145 -0.65 -24.46 6.42
N GLU A 146 0.59 -24.91 6.29
CA GLU A 146 1.73 -24.23 6.90
C GLU A 146 2.09 -22.94 6.17
N ALA A 147 2.04 -22.96 4.83
CA ALA A 147 2.21 -21.78 3.99
C ALA A 147 1.19 -20.69 4.35
N GLY A 148 -0.08 -21.05 4.57
CA GLY A 148 -1.11 -20.11 5.00
C GLY A 148 -0.83 -19.47 6.36
N LEU A 149 -0.43 -20.26 7.36
CA LEU A 149 -0.08 -19.75 8.70
C LEU A 149 1.15 -18.83 8.67
N ARG A 150 2.19 -19.22 7.91
CA ARG A 150 3.40 -18.42 7.73
C ARG A 150 3.11 -17.12 6.96
N ALA A 151 2.26 -17.16 5.93
CA ALA A 151 1.80 -15.97 5.21
C ALA A 151 1.07 -14.98 6.15
N TYR A 152 0.16 -15.48 6.98
CA TYR A 152 -0.53 -14.65 7.99
C TYR A 152 0.46 -14.04 8.99
N ALA A 153 1.42 -14.83 9.48
CA ALA A 153 2.46 -14.34 10.38
C ALA A 153 3.32 -13.24 9.73
N LEU A 154 3.68 -13.38 8.45
CA LEU A 154 4.43 -12.36 7.70
C LEU A 154 3.66 -11.04 7.60
N VAL A 155 2.35 -11.08 7.29
CA VAL A 155 1.50 -9.88 7.26
C VAL A 155 1.41 -9.25 8.66
N ALA A 156 1.18 -10.06 9.69
CA ALA A 156 1.10 -9.58 11.07
C ALA A 156 2.40 -8.89 11.52
N VAL A 157 3.57 -9.49 11.22
CA VAL A 157 4.88 -8.89 11.52
C VAL A 157 5.06 -7.56 10.78
N GLY A 158 4.67 -7.48 9.52
CA GLY A 158 4.68 -6.24 8.74
C GLY A 158 3.87 -5.13 9.40
N LEU A 159 2.69 -5.45 9.93
CA LEU A 159 1.83 -4.52 10.69
C LEU A 159 2.41 -4.19 12.08
N SER A 160 3.05 -5.14 12.75
CA SER A 160 3.70 -4.92 14.06
C SER A 160 4.85 -3.93 13.99
N ARG A 161 5.55 -3.79 12.85
CA ARG A 161 6.61 -2.78 12.69
C ARG A 161 6.16 -1.35 12.93
N ILE A 162 4.89 -1.05 12.69
CA ILE A 162 4.31 0.28 12.95
C ILE A 162 4.17 0.50 14.47
N HIS A 163 3.85 -0.56 15.20
CA HIS A 163 3.60 -0.55 16.65
C HIS A 163 4.87 -0.75 17.48
N ALA A 164 5.93 -1.31 16.89
CA ALA A 164 7.22 -1.53 17.52
C ALA A 164 8.38 -0.99 16.65
N PRO A 165 8.44 0.34 16.40
CA PRO A 165 9.49 0.94 15.58
C PRO A 165 10.89 0.84 16.21
N SER A 166 10.97 0.50 17.50
CA SER A 166 12.21 0.29 18.26
C SER A 166 12.82 -1.10 18.10
N LEU A 167 12.23 -1.99 17.30
CA LEU A 167 12.84 -3.27 16.98
C LEU A 167 14.18 -3.04 16.26
N ARG A 168 15.22 -3.75 16.71
CA ARG A 168 16.59 -3.58 16.24
C ARG A 168 16.71 -3.85 14.74
N GLU A 169 17.67 -3.20 14.08
CA GLU A 169 18.08 -3.54 12.72
C GLU A 169 18.37 -5.06 12.62
N GLY A 170 17.90 -5.69 11.53
CA GLY A 170 18.03 -7.14 11.32
C GLY A 170 16.96 -8.01 12.00
N PHE A 171 16.10 -7.47 12.88
CA PHE A 171 15.00 -8.27 13.46
C PHE A 171 14.02 -8.78 12.39
N VAL A 172 13.73 -7.94 11.39
CA VAL A 172 12.85 -8.30 10.28
C VAL A 172 13.48 -9.38 9.42
N ASP A 173 14.77 -9.27 9.11
CA ASP A 173 15.47 -10.29 8.34
C ASP A 173 15.53 -11.62 9.10
N GLY A 174 15.75 -11.58 10.42
CA GLY A 174 15.66 -12.75 11.28
C GLY A 174 14.26 -13.39 11.31
N MET A 175 13.20 -12.58 11.35
CA MET A 175 11.81 -13.06 11.28
C MET A 175 11.49 -13.64 9.89
N LEU A 176 11.94 -12.99 8.81
CA LEU A 176 11.79 -13.50 7.45
C LEU A 176 12.50 -14.84 7.28
N ASP A 177 13.73 -14.95 7.79
CA ASP A 177 14.49 -16.18 7.77
C ASP A 177 13.80 -17.29 8.59
N LEU A 178 13.29 -16.98 9.78
CA LEU A 178 12.52 -17.94 10.59
C LEU A 178 11.26 -18.41 9.86
N LEU A 179 10.53 -17.48 9.24
CA LEU A 179 9.23 -17.76 8.61
C LEU A 179 9.37 -18.37 7.21
N CYS A 180 10.51 -18.23 6.54
CA CYS A 180 10.72 -18.74 5.18
C CYS A 180 11.71 -19.91 5.08
N ARG A 181 12.40 -20.30 6.16
CA ARG A 181 13.24 -21.51 6.18
C ARG A 181 12.41 -22.76 6.54
N PRO A 182 12.58 -23.87 5.80
CA PRO A 182 11.99 -25.17 6.14
C PRO A 182 12.43 -25.67 7.51
#